data_AF-T1L1P2-F1
#
_entry.id   AF-T1L1P2-F1
#
_cell.length_a   1.000
_cell.length_b   1.000
_cell.length_c   1.000
_cell.angle_alpha   90.00
_cell.angle_beta   90.00
_cell.angle_gamma   90.00
#
_symmetry.space_group_name_H-M   'P 1'
#
loop_
_entity.id
_entity.type
_entity.pdbx_description
1 polymer ?
#
loop_
_entity_poly.entity_id
_entity_poly.type
_entity_poly.pdbx_seq_one_letter_code
_entity_poly.pdbx_strand_id
1 'polypeptide(L)'
;MNNFRLGLIDYPPWYYLKEDGSAGGILARYFQQLFYFILDKWNVTFVRVPGSEKMNCNDGVCNGWLANLQKGEIDFAIGRYVTLDEMENIGMNLSLVSLMKEEPCFLANVQNVQVNFLKPGFFDFIYTFQTSFWFYLMLLSFFILALNGIVLKLQENYLYIDTFWPQFGYLLGQNFIVSSSIQRKGFFLVFLAGQLLVTKIMSASLRTGLVQRSEYVQLDSFADVIRHNFPVFTSQVNPCSMSWRKSEDKLARKLWNAATKKVLKNSSLLELAELLNYGYVFLSTLKACQAMKGYVCQVRVSDTENNAFLRVSEKPIIHVKYGFLINKLNLEGRNEIIVNGLYSASEFGLISSKLLEDLFIKLQVPVTPPASCMAMKDLEAKVHVVPISMGYFTIPLLIFITGTGFSFLAFICVHLLEMCKRYYRVGKVGLVCTHCDQSKV
;
A
#
# COMPACT_ATOMS: atom_id res chain seq x y z
N MET A 1 -39.85 47.02 -2.57
CA MET A 1 -39.16 45.95 -1.82
C MET A 1 -38.24 45.24 -2.80
N ASN A 2 -36.93 45.25 -2.58
CA ASN A 2 -36.01 44.60 -3.50
C ASN A 2 -35.98 43.10 -3.21
N ASN A 3 -36.45 42.26 -4.14
CA ASN A 3 -36.39 40.81 -3.97
C ASN A 3 -34.93 40.31 -3.92
N PHE A 4 -34.69 39.26 -3.12
CA PHE A 4 -33.41 38.57 -3.04
C PHE A 4 -33.35 37.52 -4.16
N ARG A 5 -32.36 37.59 -5.05
CA ARG A 5 -32.25 36.71 -6.22
C ARG A 5 -31.33 35.55 -5.93
N LEU A 6 -31.90 34.35 -5.98
CA LEU A 6 -31.21 33.12 -5.63
C LEU A 6 -30.98 32.28 -6.87
N GLY A 7 -29.73 32.18 -7.31
CA GLY A 7 -29.33 31.37 -8.45
C GLY A 7 -29.52 29.88 -8.17
N LEU A 8 -30.29 29.20 -9.00
CA LEU A 8 -30.50 27.76 -8.94
C LEU A 8 -29.99 27.11 -10.22
N ILE A 9 -29.00 26.21 -10.08
CA ILE A 9 -28.44 25.43 -11.18
C ILE A 9 -29.37 24.24 -11.44
N ASP A 10 -30.01 24.12 -12.59
CA ASP A 10 -30.87 22.96 -12.83
C ASP A 10 -30.05 21.67 -12.93
N TYR A 11 -30.41 20.67 -12.13
CA TYR A 11 -29.88 19.32 -12.18
C TYR A 11 -31.02 18.29 -12.07
N PRO A 12 -31.86 18.13 -13.12
CA PRO A 12 -32.99 17.21 -13.10
C PRO A 12 -32.54 15.75 -12.98
N PRO A 13 -33.33 14.87 -12.33
CA PRO A 13 -34.59 15.14 -11.63
C PRO A 13 -34.40 15.62 -10.17
N TRP A 14 -33.15 15.86 -9.76
CA TRP A 14 -32.77 16.02 -8.37
C TRP A 14 -33.15 17.39 -7.82
N TYR A 15 -32.87 18.45 -8.55
CA TYR A 15 -33.35 19.79 -8.22
C TYR A 15 -33.42 20.64 -9.47
N TYR A 16 -34.49 21.41 -9.63
CA TYR A 16 -34.73 22.25 -10.80
C TYR A 16 -35.73 23.36 -10.49
N LEU A 17 -35.69 24.44 -11.27
CA LEU A 17 -36.70 25.49 -11.20
C LEU A 17 -37.94 25.08 -12.02
N LYS A 18 -39.12 25.09 -11.39
CA LYS A 18 -40.40 24.88 -12.07
C LYS A 18 -40.86 26.14 -12.80
N GLU A 19 -41.85 26.00 -13.68
CA GLU A 19 -42.43 27.10 -14.44
C GLU A 19 -43.12 28.15 -13.55
N ASP A 20 -43.62 27.75 -12.38
CA ASP A 20 -44.22 28.64 -11.37
C ASP A 20 -43.18 29.43 -10.55
N GLY A 21 -41.88 29.28 -10.85
CA GLY A 21 -40.79 29.92 -10.13
C GLY A 21 -40.43 29.27 -8.80
N SER A 22 -41.04 28.13 -8.44
CA SER A 22 -40.69 27.36 -7.25
C SER A 22 -39.62 26.31 -7.53
N ALA A 23 -38.83 25.96 -6.50
CA ALA A 23 -37.88 24.85 -6.60
C ALA A 23 -38.61 23.49 -6.58
N GLY A 24 -38.32 22.64 -7.56
CA GLY A 24 -38.79 21.26 -7.69
C GLY A 24 -37.66 20.25 -7.66
N GLY A 25 -38.01 18.97 -7.53
CA GLY A 25 -37.05 17.85 -7.48
C GLY A 25 -36.91 17.23 -6.08
N ILE A 26 -36.26 16.08 -6.03
CA ILE A 26 -36.11 15.24 -4.83
C ILE A 26 -35.34 15.99 -3.72
N LEU A 27 -34.37 16.83 -4.09
CA LEU A 27 -33.53 17.62 -3.19
C LEU A 27 -34.07 19.03 -2.91
N ALA A 28 -35.19 19.45 -3.51
CA ALA A 28 -35.69 20.82 -3.37
C ALA A 28 -36.01 21.20 -1.92
N ARG A 29 -36.71 20.31 -1.19
CA ARG A 29 -37.01 20.52 0.23
C ARG A 29 -35.76 20.60 1.08
N TYR A 30 -34.72 19.86 0.71
CA TYR A 30 -33.45 19.94 1.41
C TYR A 30 -32.78 21.30 1.22
N PHE A 31 -32.71 21.81 -0.01
CA PHE A 31 -32.13 23.13 -0.25
C PHE A 31 -32.93 24.23 0.48
N GLN A 32 -34.25 24.08 0.58
CA GLN A 32 -35.08 24.96 1.39
C GLN A 32 -34.71 24.92 2.88
N GLN A 33 -34.45 23.73 3.43
CA GLN A 33 -34.01 23.58 4.82
C GLN A 33 -32.59 24.13 5.04
N LEU A 34 -31.65 23.79 4.15
CA LEU A 34 -30.25 24.23 4.23
C LEU A 34 -30.12 25.75 4.27
N PHE A 35 -30.95 26.44 3.48
CA PHE A 35 -30.95 27.90 3.38
C PHE A 35 -32.11 28.54 4.12
N TYR A 36 -32.75 27.83 5.06
CA TYR A 36 -33.91 28.32 5.80
C TYR A 36 -33.68 29.71 6.40
N PHE A 37 -32.56 29.93 7.09
CA PHE A 37 -32.22 31.21 7.70
C PHE A 37 -32.01 32.38 6.72
N ILE A 38 -31.82 32.08 5.43
CA ILE A 38 -31.74 33.07 4.35
C ILE A 38 -33.12 33.27 3.71
N LEU A 39 -33.82 32.17 3.42
CA LEU A 39 -35.12 32.15 2.74
C LEU A 39 -36.25 32.73 3.60
N ASP A 40 -36.23 32.49 4.90
CA ASP A 40 -37.25 32.94 5.86
C ASP A 40 -37.22 34.48 6.07
N LYS A 41 -36.07 35.12 5.83
CA LYS A 41 -35.85 36.55 6.08
C LYS A 41 -36.13 37.45 4.89
N TRP A 42 -36.32 36.91 3.68
CA TRP A 42 -36.49 37.70 2.46
C TRP A 42 -37.60 37.18 1.54
N ASN A 43 -38.16 38.08 0.74
CA ASN A 43 -38.89 37.68 -0.44
C ASN A 43 -37.89 37.22 -1.51
N VAL A 44 -37.74 35.91 -1.64
CA VAL A 44 -36.76 35.29 -2.53
C VAL A 44 -37.37 35.03 -3.90
N THR A 45 -36.65 35.43 -4.95
CA THR A 45 -36.94 35.06 -6.33
C THR A 45 -35.86 34.10 -6.81
N PHE A 46 -36.25 32.89 -7.19
CA PHE A 46 -35.31 31.94 -7.77
C PHE A 46 -35.00 32.32 -9.22
N VAL A 47 -33.73 32.30 -9.58
CA VAL A 47 -33.24 32.61 -10.93
C VAL A 47 -32.54 31.39 -11.47
N ARG A 48 -33.00 30.86 -12.60
CA ARG A 48 -32.33 29.74 -13.29
C ARG A 48 -30.95 30.20 -13.77
N VAL A 49 -29.91 29.46 -13.44
CA VAL A 49 -28.54 29.71 -13.91
C VAL A 49 -27.98 28.52 -14.71
N PRO A 50 -27.15 28.76 -15.74
CA PRO A 50 -26.64 27.71 -16.62
C PRO A 50 -25.75 26.70 -15.89
N GLY A 51 -25.91 25.41 -16.25
CA GLY A 51 -25.16 24.28 -15.70
C GLY A 51 -23.69 24.22 -16.14
N SER A 52 -22.81 24.21 -15.15
CA SER A 52 -21.40 23.76 -14.99
C SER A 52 -20.38 23.63 -16.13
N GLU A 53 -20.65 23.74 -17.43
CA GLU A 53 -19.68 23.22 -18.41
C GLU A 53 -18.41 24.07 -18.63
N LYS A 54 -18.41 25.36 -18.30
CA LYS A 54 -17.23 26.25 -18.43
C LYS A 54 -17.18 27.27 -17.31
N MET A 55 -16.87 26.82 -16.10
CA MET A 55 -16.63 27.70 -14.96
C MET A 55 -15.14 27.96 -14.84
N ASN A 56 -14.73 29.15 -15.27
CA ASN A 56 -13.39 29.68 -15.04
C ASN A 56 -13.50 31.18 -14.78
N CYS A 57 -12.54 31.69 -14.02
CA CYS A 57 -12.27 33.11 -13.94
C CYS A 57 -10.87 33.29 -14.50
N ASN A 58 -10.77 34.03 -15.60
CA ASN A 58 -9.50 34.39 -16.22
C ASN A 58 -9.34 35.91 -16.06
N ASP A 59 -8.20 36.35 -15.51
CA ASP A 59 -7.89 37.77 -15.32
C ASP A 59 -8.99 38.55 -14.60
N GLY A 60 -9.60 37.92 -13.59
CA GLY A 60 -10.64 38.55 -12.78
C GLY A 60 -12.03 38.63 -13.45
N VAL A 61 -12.21 38.03 -14.64
CA VAL A 61 -13.53 37.93 -15.31
C VAL A 61 -13.99 36.47 -15.31
N CYS A 62 -15.15 36.23 -14.71
CA CYS A 62 -15.72 34.90 -14.58
C CYS A 62 -16.74 34.57 -15.70
N ASN A 63 -16.86 33.28 -16.02
CA ASN A 63 -17.86 32.72 -16.94
C ASN A 63 -18.89 31.83 -16.21
N GLY A 64 -20.01 31.53 -16.88
CA GLY A 64 -21.07 30.68 -16.35
C GLY A 64 -21.84 31.33 -15.18
N TRP A 65 -22.30 30.54 -14.22
CA TRP A 65 -23.05 31.06 -13.07
C TRP A 65 -22.24 32.03 -12.18
N LEU A 66 -20.90 31.91 -12.17
CA LEU A 66 -20.02 32.86 -11.48
C LEU A 66 -20.09 34.25 -12.10
N ALA A 67 -20.27 34.35 -13.42
CA ALA A 67 -20.44 35.63 -14.10
C ALA A 67 -21.69 36.34 -13.60
N ASN A 68 -22.79 35.59 -13.43
CA ASN A 68 -24.07 36.13 -12.95
C ASN A 68 -23.94 36.62 -11.51
N LEU A 69 -23.19 35.89 -10.66
CA LEU A 69 -22.88 36.34 -9.31
C LEU A 69 -22.00 37.60 -9.33
N GLN A 70 -20.94 37.62 -10.15
CA GLN A 70 -20.00 38.74 -10.27
C GLN A 70 -20.67 40.03 -10.77
N LYS A 71 -21.60 39.91 -11.73
CA LYS A 71 -22.39 41.02 -12.29
C LYS A 71 -23.53 41.47 -11.37
N GLY A 72 -23.82 40.73 -10.29
CA GLY A 72 -24.95 41.02 -9.41
C GLY A 72 -26.31 40.72 -10.06
N GLU A 73 -26.36 39.78 -11.01
CA GLU A 73 -27.61 39.26 -11.58
C GLU A 73 -28.29 38.29 -10.60
N ILE A 74 -27.49 37.60 -9.78
CA ILE A 74 -27.92 36.84 -8.61
C ILE A 74 -27.17 37.34 -7.37
N ASP A 75 -27.82 37.27 -6.20
CA ASP A 75 -27.24 37.70 -4.93
C ASP A 75 -26.51 36.54 -4.23
N PHE A 76 -26.94 35.29 -4.48
CA PHE A 76 -26.35 34.05 -3.96
C PHE A 76 -26.65 32.87 -4.91
N ALA A 77 -25.82 31.83 -4.92
CA ALA A 77 -26.02 30.63 -5.74
C ALA A 77 -26.13 29.35 -4.90
N ILE A 78 -27.15 28.54 -5.18
CA ILE A 78 -27.36 27.24 -4.57
C ILE A 78 -26.70 26.13 -5.40
N GLY A 79 -26.03 25.21 -4.71
CA GLY A 79 -25.72 23.88 -5.26
C GLY A 79 -24.26 23.63 -5.60
N ARG A 80 -23.33 24.56 -5.34
CA ARG A 80 -21.90 24.27 -5.48
C ARG A 80 -21.05 25.00 -4.45
N TYR A 81 -20.32 24.22 -3.65
CA TYR A 81 -19.24 24.72 -2.82
C TYR A 81 -18.02 25.03 -3.69
N VAL A 82 -17.30 26.10 -3.38
CA VAL A 82 -16.06 26.49 -4.04
C VAL A 82 -14.91 26.20 -3.09
N THR A 83 -13.81 25.63 -3.59
CA THR A 83 -12.65 25.35 -2.74
C THR A 83 -11.87 26.64 -2.48
N LEU A 84 -11.23 26.75 -1.30
CA LEU A 84 -10.29 27.85 -1.04
C LEU A 84 -9.19 27.93 -2.10
N ASP A 85 -8.80 26.79 -2.67
CA ASP A 85 -7.80 26.74 -3.73
C ASP A 85 -8.30 27.30 -5.06
N GLU A 86 -9.60 27.29 -5.36
CA GLU A 86 -10.16 27.96 -6.54
C GLU A 86 -10.09 29.51 -6.42
N MET A 87 -9.68 30.04 -5.26
CA MET A 87 -9.72 31.47 -4.97
C MET A 87 -8.71 32.36 -5.67
N GLU A 88 -7.53 31.84 -5.97
CA GLU A 88 -6.43 32.67 -6.48
C GLU A 88 -6.78 33.37 -7.81
N ASN A 89 -7.84 32.90 -8.50
CA ASN A 89 -8.33 33.47 -9.75
C ASN A 89 -9.72 34.12 -9.64
N ILE A 90 -10.29 34.26 -8.45
CA ILE A 90 -11.67 34.75 -8.29
C ILE A 90 -11.81 36.19 -8.80
N GLY A 91 -12.91 36.44 -9.52
CA GLY A 91 -13.23 37.76 -10.07
C GLY A 91 -13.19 38.89 -9.04
N MET A 92 -12.80 40.09 -9.47
CA MET A 92 -12.47 41.24 -8.60
C MET A 92 -13.53 41.58 -7.53
N ASN A 93 -14.80 41.23 -7.79
CA ASN A 93 -15.95 41.59 -6.96
C ASN A 93 -16.56 40.41 -6.18
N LEU A 94 -15.90 39.26 -6.13
CA LEU A 94 -16.38 38.11 -5.37
C LEU A 94 -15.57 37.94 -4.08
N SER A 95 -16.23 37.51 -3.01
CA SER A 95 -15.63 37.11 -1.75
C SER A 95 -16.12 35.73 -1.37
N LEU A 96 -15.35 34.99 -0.58
CA LEU A 96 -15.80 33.74 -0.01
C LEU A 96 -16.18 33.94 1.44
N VAL A 97 -17.35 33.44 1.76
CA VAL A 97 -17.74 33.15 3.13
C VAL A 97 -17.20 31.75 3.43
N SER A 98 -16.09 31.71 4.15
CA SER A 98 -15.54 30.45 4.66
C SER A 98 -16.41 29.98 5.82
N LEU A 99 -17.49 29.27 5.49
CA LEU A 99 -18.02 28.30 6.43
C LEU A 99 -17.00 27.17 6.47
N MET A 100 -16.39 26.93 7.63
CA MET A 100 -15.32 25.94 7.83
C MET A 100 -15.84 24.50 7.65
N LYS A 101 -16.29 24.14 6.44
CA LYS A 101 -16.47 22.75 6.05
C LYS A 101 -15.14 22.30 5.48
N GLU A 102 -14.36 21.68 6.34
CA GLU A 102 -13.16 20.96 5.96
C GLU A 102 -13.56 19.51 5.71
N GLU A 103 -13.40 19.02 4.47
CA GLU A 103 -13.59 17.60 4.18
C GLU A 103 -12.24 16.91 3.97
N PRO A 104 -11.99 15.81 4.70
CA PRO A 104 -10.81 15.01 4.49
C PRO A 104 -10.89 14.22 3.18
N CYS A 105 -9.76 14.17 2.47
CA CYS A 105 -9.52 13.35 1.29
C CYS A 105 -8.65 12.14 1.65
N PHE A 106 -9.04 10.98 1.14
CA PHE A 106 -8.42 9.69 1.42
C PHE A 106 -7.97 9.02 0.13
N LEU A 107 -6.93 8.19 0.23
CA LEU A 107 -6.53 7.32 -0.87
C LEU A 107 -7.46 6.10 -0.87
N ALA A 108 -7.89 5.69 -2.05
CA ALA A 108 -8.70 4.51 -2.21
C ALA A 108 -8.19 3.63 -3.35
N ASN A 109 -8.26 2.31 -3.16
CA ASN A 109 -7.87 1.29 -4.14
C ASN A 109 -8.73 0.03 -3.96
N VAL A 110 -8.88 -0.76 -5.04
CA VAL A 110 -9.50 -2.08 -4.95
C VAL A 110 -8.46 -3.13 -4.56
N GLN A 111 -8.72 -3.81 -3.44
CA GLN A 111 -7.87 -4.89 -2.95
C GLN A 111 -7.78 -6.00 -3.99
N ASN A 112 -6.61 -6.10 -4.63
CA ASN A 112 -6.08 -7.33 -5.23
C ASN A 112 -4.56 -7.24 -5.48
N VAL A 113 -3.86 -6.28 -4.88
CA VAL A 113 -2.40 -6.31 -4.92
C VAL A 113 -1.95 -7.21 -3.78
N GLN A 114 -1.99 -8.52 -4.05
CA GLN A 114 -0.93 -9.37 -3.51
C GLN A 114 0.36 -8.67 -3.90
N VAL A 115 1.05 -8.10 -2.92
CA VAL A 115 2.46 -7.79 -3.14
C VAL A 115 3.03 -9.15 -3.48
N ASN A 116 3.32 -9.35 -4.76
CA ASN A 116 4.18 -10.43 -5.20
C ASN A 116 5.50 -10.16 -4.48
N PHE A 117 5.60 -10.58 -3.23
CA PHE A 117 6.87 -10.91 -2.63
C PHE A 117 7.49 -11.84 -3.66
N LEU A 118 8.64 -11.40 -4.20
CA LEU A 118 9.47 -12.18 -5.09
C LEU A 118 9.36 -13.65 -4.67
N LYS A 119 9.00 -14.53 -5.61
CA LYS A 119 8.73 -15.96 -5.36
C LYS A 119 9.62 -16.46 -4.22
N PRO A 120 9.07 -16.94 -3.10
CA PRO A 120 9.83 -17.17 -1.88
C PRO A 120 11.05 -18.04 -2.19
N GLY A 121 12.23 -17.50 -1.92
CA GLY A 121 13.51 -18.13 -2.16
C GLY A 121 14.07 -18.74 -0.87
N PHE A 122 15.09 -19.58 -0.99
CA PHE A 122 15.76 -20.16 0.18
C PHE A 122 16.35 -19.10 1.12
N PHE A 123 16.75 -17.94 0.58
CA PHE A 123 17.25 -16.83 1.41
C PHE A 123 16.18 -16.25 2.33
N ASP A 124 14.90 -16.28 1.96
CA ASP A 124 13.82 -15.80 2.83
C ASP A 124 13.71 -16.66 4.10
N PHE A 125 14.03 -17.94 4.00
CA PHE A 125 14.18 -18.81 5.17
C PHE A 125 15.40 -18.42 6.02
N ILE A 126 16.54 -18.15 5.40
CA ILE A 126 17.74 -17.69 6.14
C ILE A 126 17.42 -16.40 6.89
N TYR A 127 16.74 -15.45 6.25
CA TYR A 127 16.36 -14.16 6.82
C TYR A 127 15.20 -14.23 7.83
N THR A 128 14.51 -15.36 7.94
CA THR A 128 13.54 -15.58 9.03
C THR A 128 14.23 -15.53 10.40
N PHE A 129 15.53 -15.84 10.45
CA PHE A 129 16.35 -15.70 11.65
C PHE A 129 17.24 -14.47 11.55
N GLN A 130 17.48 -13.82 12.70
CA GLN A 130 18.47 -12.75 12.78
C GLN A 130 19.86 -13.29 12.38
N THR A 131 20.67 -12.49 11.70
CA THR A 131 22.03 -12.87 11.27
C THR A 131 22.90 -13.37 12.42
N SER A 132 22.69 -12.84 13.63
CA SER A 132 23.37 -13.26 14.86
C SER A 132 23.11 -14.74 15.21
N PHE A 133 21.91 -15.25 14.97
CA PHE A 133 21.56 -16.65 15.21
C PHE A 133 22.48 -17.60 14.44
N TRP A 134 22.69 -17.34 13.15
CA TRP A 134 23.56 -18.14 12.29
C TRP A 134 25.02 -18.07 12.73
N PHE A 135 25.48 -16.88 13.14
CA PHE A 135 26.82 -16.70 13.66
C PHE A 135 27.05 -17.49 14.95
N TYR A 136 26.11 -17.45 15.90
CA TYR A 136 26.19 -18.22 17.14
C TYR A 136 26.13 -19.73 16.88
N LEU A 137 25.31 -20.19 15.94
CA LEU A 137 25.24 -21.60 15.57
C LEU A 137 26.56 -22.10 14.98
N MET A 138 27.20 -21.31 14.11
CA MET A 138 28.53 -21.63 13.59
C MET A 138 29.58 -21.62 14.69
N LEU A 139 29.62 -20.59 15.53
CA LEU A 139 30.57 -20.48 16.65
C LEU A 139 30.45 -21.66 17.61
N LEU A 140 29.22 -22.03 17.98
CA LEU A 140 28.95 -23.18 18.84
C LEU A 140 29.44 -24.48 18.19
N SER A 141 29.18 -24.66 16.89
CA SER A 141 29.65 -25.83 16.14
C SER A 141 31.18 -25.90 16.12
N PHE A 142 31.88 -24.79 15.86
CA PHE A 142 33.34 -24.71 15.91
C PHE A 142 33.89 -24.97 17.31
N PHE A 143 33.27 -24.41 18.34
CA PHE A 143 33.68 -24.61 19.73
C PHE A 143 33.58 -26.07 20.13
N ILE A 144 32.50 -26.76 19.76
CA ILE A 144 32.30 -28.18 20.04
C ILE A 144 33.31 -29.04 19.27
N LEU A 145 33.57 -28.72 18.00
CA LEU A 145 34.61 -29.40 17.21
C LEU A 145 35.99 -29.23 17.85
N ALA A 146 36.33 -28.02 18.30
CA ALA A 146 37.61 -27.73 18.95
C ALA A 146 37.76 -28.48 20.29
N LEU A 147 36.72 -28.46 21.15
CA LEU A 147 36.70 -29.20 22.40
C LEU A 147 36.88 -30.71 22.16
N ASN A 148 36.15 -31.29 21.21
CA ASN A 148 36.32 -32.69 20.84
C ASN A 148 37.74 -33.00 20.34
N GLY A 149 38.32 -32.11 19.53
CA GLY A 149 39.70 -32.24 19.07
C GLY A 149 40.71 -32.27 20.22
N ILE A 150 40.52 -31.41 21.22
CA ILE A 150 41.36 -31.37 22.43
C ILE A 150 41.22 -32.65 23.24
N VAL A 151 39.98 -33.12 23.49
CA VAL A 151 39.71 -34.35 24.25
C VAL A 151 40.33 -35.58 23.58
N LEU A 152 40.19 -35.69 22.25
CA LEU A 152 40.76 -36.79 21.49
C LEU A 152 42.30 -36.77 21.54
N LYS A 153 42.92 -35.60 21.36
CA LYS A 153 44.38 -35.45 21.44
C LYS A 153 44.94 -35.77 22.83
N LEU A 154 44.19 -35.49 23.90
CA LEU A 154 44.61 -35.78 25.28
C LEU A 154 44.50 -37.27 25.63
N GLN A 155 43.58 -38.00 24.99
CA GLN A 155 43.34 -39.42 25.31
C GLN A 155 44.14 -40.37 24.41
N GLU A 156 44.32 -40.05 23.13
CA GLU A 156 44.95 -40.91 22.14
C GLU A 156 45.85 -40.08 21.19
N ASN A 157 47.02 -40.59 20.84
CA ASN A 157 48.01 -39.91 19.98
C ASN A 157 47.62 -39.97 18.48
N TYR A 158 46.39 -39.61 18.14
CA TYR A 158 45.89 -39.62 16.76
C TYR A 158 46.42 -38.43 15.94
N LEU A 159 46.52 -38.63 14.62
CA LEU A 159 46.72 -37.55 13.66
C LEU A 159 45.51 -36.60 13.68
N TYR A 160 45.77 -35.29 13.53
CA TYR A 160 44.73 -34.25 13.57
C TYR A 160 43.57 -34.52 12.59
N ILE A 161 43.85 -35.04 11.39
CA ILE A 161 42.81 -35.31 10.37
C ILE A 161 41.86 -36.44 10.81
N ASP A 162 42.40 -37.50 11.41
CA ASP A 162 41.61 -38.63 11.95
C ASP A 162 40.79 -38.22 13.18
N THR A 163 41.16 -37.11 13.80
CA THR A 163 40.46 -36.50 14.93
C THR A 163 39.23 -35.70 14.47
N PHE A 164 39.34 -35.02 13.33
CA PHE A 164 38.30 -34.14 12.79
C PHE A 164 37.26 -34.86 11.92
N TRP A 165 37.68 -35.86 11.13
CA TRP A 165 36.78 -36.53 10.17
C TRP A 165 35.56 -37.22 10.79
N PRO A 166 35.69 -37.97 11.93
CA PRO A 166 34.54 -38.57 12.59
C PRO A 166 33.48 -37.55 13.01
N GLN A 167 33.91 -36.32 13.33
CA GLN A 167 33.01 -35.23 13.73
C GLN A 167 32.07 -34.77 12.61
N PHE A 168 32.52 -34.81 11.35
CA PHE A 168 31.65 -34.57 10.20
C PHE A 168 30.65 -35.73 10.01
N GLY A 169 31.07 -36.97 10.23
CA GLY A 169 30.16 -38.13 10.25
C GLY A 169 29.09 -38.02 11.34
N TYR A 170 29.43 -37.45 12.50
CA TYR A 170 28.49 -37.18 13.59
C TYR A 170 27.52 -36.02 13.25
N LEU A 171 28.01 -34.94 12.64
CA LEU A 171 27.17 -33.84 12.13
C LEU A 171 26.15 -34.30 11.07
N LEU A 172 26.54 -35.25 10.22
CA LEU A 172 25.68 -35.83 9.18
C LEU A 172 24.79 -36.98 9.70
N GLY A 173 24.91 -37.37 10.97
CA GLY A 173 24.15 -38.47 11.57
C GLY A 173 24.52 -39.86 11.04
N GLN A 174 25.68 -40.02 10.40
CA GLN A 174 26.05 -41.22 9.64
C GLN A 174 27.02 -42.18 10.35
N ASN A 175 27.59 -41.83 11.52
CA ASN A 175 28.55 -42.69 12.21
C ASN A 175 28.21 -42.88 13.69
N PHE A 176 27.76 -44.07 14.10
CA PHE A 176 27.50 -44.43 15.50
C PHE A 176 28.54 -45.40 16.11
N ILE A 177 29.50 -45.89 15.31
CA ILE A 177 30.10 -47.20 15.61
C ILE A 177 31.48 -47.13 16.31
N VAL A 178 32.15 -45.97 16.43
CA VAL A 178 33.61 -45.98 16.69
C VAL A 178 34.05 -45.63 18.13
N SER A 179 33.15 -45.30 19.07
CA SER A 179 33.58 -44.85 20.41
C SER A 179 33.28 -45.83 21.56
N SER A 180 34.33 -46.39 22.17
CA SER A 180 34.25 -47.30 23.33
C SER A 180 34.07 -46.59 24.68
N SER A 181 34.38 -45.30 24.78
CA SER A 181 34.36 -44.54 26.05
C SER A 181 32.97 -43.95 26.39
N ILE A 182 32.51 -44.17 27.64
CA ILE A 182 31.24 -43.65 28.17
C ILE A 182 31.19 -42.12 28.16
N GLN A 183 32.30 -41.44 28.48
CA GLN A 183 32.37 -39.98 28.49
C GLN A 183 32.17 -39.38 27.08
N ARG A 184 32.73 -40.04 26.05
CA ARG A 184 32.53 -39.64 24.65
C ARG A 184 31.07 -39.84 24.22
N LYS A 185 30.43 -40.93 24.65
CA LYS A 185 28.99 -41.17 24.40
C LYS A 185 28.10 -40.11 25.06
N GLY A 186 28.42 -39.69 26.28
CA GLY A 186 27.68 -38.64 27.00
C GLY A 186 27.77 -37.27 26.32
N PHE A 187 28.99 -36.83 25.97
CA PHE A 187 29.18 -35.58 25.23
C PHE A 187 28.48 -35.60 23.87
N PHE A 188 28.54 -36.75 23.18
CA PHE A 188 27.85 -36.97 21.92
C PHE A 188 26.32 -36.88 22.05
N LEU A 189 25.74 -37.46 23.09
CA LEU A 189 24.29 -37.38 23.34
C LEU A 189 23.83 -35.93 23.54
N VAL A 190 24.60 -35.13 24.28
CA VAL A 190 24.30 -33.69 24.47
C VAL A 190 24.37 -32.94 23.14
N PHE A 191 25.39 -33.22 22.33
CA PHE A 191 25.53 -32.62 21.01
C PHE A 191 24.38 -33.00 20.07
N LEU A 192 24.03 -34.29 20.01
CA LEU A 192 22.93 -34.80 19.20
C LEU A 192 21.60 -34.18 19.62
N ALA A 193 21.34 -34.08 20.93
CA ALA A 193 20.15 -33.42 21.46
C ALA A 193 20.09 -31.94 21.04
N GLY A 194 21.22 -31.22 21.10
CA GLY A 194 21.33 -29.84 20.63
C GLY A 194 21.05 -29.69 19.14
N GLN A 195 21.64 -30.55 18.30
CA GLN A 195 21.40 -30.55 16.85
C GLN A 195 19.95 -30.88 16.50
N LEU A 196 19.34 -31.86 17.18
CA LEU A 196 17.93 -32.20 17.00
C LEU A 196 17.01 -31.04 17.39
N LEU A 197 17.32 -30.32 18.48
CA LEU A 197 16.59 -29.14 18.90
C LEU A 197 16.67 -28.04 17.84
N VAL A 198 17.88 -27.72 17.36
CA VAL A 198 18.11 -26.73 16.29
C VAL A 198 17.35 -27.14 15.01
N THR A 199 17.45 -28.41 14.61
CA THR A 199 16.76 -28.93 13.42
C THR A 199 15.23 -28.82 13.58
N LYS A 200 14.69 -29.09 14.77
CA LYS A 200 13.26 -28.93 15.05
C LYS A 200 12.81 -27.47 15.01
N ILE A 201 13.59 -26.54 15.58
CA ILE A 201 13.31 -25.10 15.53
C ILE A 201 13.34 -24.61 14.09
N MET A 202 14.35 -25.02 13.32
CA MET A 202 14.47 -24.69 11.89
C MET A 202 13.32 -25.27 11.08
N SER A 203 12.92 -26.52 11.33
CA SER A 203 11.78 -27.17 10.65
C SER A 203 10.45 -26.51 10.99
N ALA A 204 10.23 -26.13 12.25
CA ALA A 204 9.04 -25.38 12.66
C ALA A 204 9.01 -23.99 12.00
N SER A 205 10.16 -23.31 11.94
CA SER A 205 10.29 -21.99 11.32
C SER A 205 10.16 -22.04 9.81
N LEU A 206 10.66 -23.09 9.15
CA LEU A 206 10.39 -23.39 7.73
C LEU A 206 8.89 -23.49 7.49
N ARG A 207 8.18 -24.23 8.34
CA ARG A 207 6.74 -24.41 8.22
C ARG A 207 5.99 -23.09 8.36
N THR A 208 6.43 -22.18 9.23
CA THR A 208 5.81 -20.85 9.38
C THR A 208 6.27 -19.85 8.33
N GLY A 209 7.50 -19.94 7.83
CA GLY A 209 8.04 -19.06 6.78
C GLY A 209 7.52 -19.41 5.38
N LEU A 210 7.16 -20.67 5.14
CA LEU A 210 6.45 -21.12 3.93
C LEU A 210 4.96 -20.73 3.92
N VAL A 211 4.44 -20.25 5.05
CA VAL A 211 3.12 -19.67 5.13
C VAL A 211 3.23 -18.21 4.72
N GLN A 212 2.92 -17.92 3.45
CA GLN A 212 2.90 -16.57 2.96
C GLN A 212 1.68 -15.86 3.56
N ARG A 213 1.93 -14.95 4.50
CA ARG A 213 0.90 -14.00 4.93
C ARG A 213 0.73 -13.01 3.78
N SER A 214 -0.43 -13.07 3.13
CA SER A 214 -0.85 -11.98 2.27
C SER A 214 -1.21 -10.80 3.19
N GLU A 215 -0.22 -9.97 3.49
CA GLU A 215 -0.49 -8.70 4.16
C GLU A 215 -1.01 -7.72 3.11
N TYR A 216 -2.19 -7.19 3.38
CA TYR A 216 -2.78 -6.15 2.55
C TYR A 216 -1.99 -4.86 2.74
N VAL A 217 -1.46 -4.30 1.64
CA VAL A 217 -0.77 -3.00 1.69
C VAL A 217 -1.72 -1.93 2.21
N GLN A 218 -1.34 -1.31 3.33
CA GLN A 218 -1.97 -0.08 3.82
C GLN A 218 -1.38 1.10 3.04
N LEU A 219 -2.25 1.90 2.43
CA LEU A 219 -1.88 3.10 1.68
C LEU A 219 -2.26 4.32 2.52
N ASP A 220 -1.45 4.65 3.51
CA ASP A 220 -1.72 5.78 4.43
C ASP A 220 -0.99 7.06 4.04
N SER A 221 -0.16 7.01 3.00
CA SER A 221 0.58 8.16 2.49
C SER A 221 0.88 8.08 0.99
N PHE A 222 1.22 9.22 0.39
CA PHE A 222 1.79 9.25 -0.96
C PHE A 222 3.12 8.50 -1.07
N ALA A 223 3.89 8.40 0.03
CA ALA A 223 5.13 7.63 0.04
C ALA A 223 4.87 6.14 -0.18
N ASP A 224 3.80 5.59 0.39
CA ASP A 224 3.42 4.17 0.22
C ASP A 224 3.02 3.87 -1.22
N VAL A 225 2.28 4.77 -1.85
CA VAL A 225 1.90 4.69 -3.27
C VAL A 225 3.14 4.61 -4.16
N ILE A 226 4.17 5.43 -3.88
CA ILE A 226 5.45 5.42 -4.61
C ILE A 226 6.24 4.15 -4.30
N ARG A 227 6.36 3.77 -3.02
CA ARG A 227 7.13 2.61 -2.55
C ARG A 227 6.66 1.32 -3.19
N HIS A 228 5.35 1.17 -3.34
CA HIS A 228 4.72 -0.01 -3.95
C HIS A 228 4.41 0.15 -5.44
N ASN A 229 4.80 1.28 -6.05
CA ASN A 229 4.66 1.57 -7.48
C ASN A 229 3.22 1.40 -8.01
N PHE A 230 2.24 1.87 -7.24
CA PHE A 230 0.84 1.83 -7.67
C PHE A 230 0.57 2.87 -8.78
N PRO A 231 -0.17 2.50 -9.84
CA PRO A 231 -0.64 3.49 -10.81
C PRO A 231 -1.68 4.39 -10.14
N VAL A 232 -1.66 5.69 -10.46
CA VAL A 232 -2.54 6.67 -9.83
C VAL A 232 -3.45 7.32 -10.86
N PHE A 233 -4.70 7.49 -10.49
CA PHE A 233 -5.74 8.13 -11.27
C PHE A 233 -6.28 9.36 -10.54
N THR A 234 -6.60 10.41 -11.29
CA THR A 234 -7.33 11.56 -10.76
C THR A 234 -8.36 12.10 -11.74
N SER A 235 -9.53 12.47 -11.22
CA SER A 235 -10.46 13.37 -11.93
C SER A 235 -9.86 14.76 -11.97
N GLN A 236 -10.08 15.52 -13.04
CA GLN A 236 -9.64 16.93 -13.11
C GLN A 236 -10.58 17.91 -12.38
N VAL A 237 -11.77 17.47 -12.00
CA VAL A 237 -12.85 18.34 -11.49
C VAL A 237 -13.19 18.04 -10.02
N ASN A 238 -12.54 17.05 -9.41
CA ASN A 238 -12.78 16.70 -8.01
C ASN A 238 -12.07 17.72 -7.08
N PRO A 239 -12.74 18.28 -6.06
CA PRO A 239 -12.10 19.13 -5.06
C PRO A 239 -10.77 18.60 -4.50
N CYS A 240 -10.69 17.30 -4.18
CA CYS A 240 -9.44 16.68 -3.71
C CYS A 240 -8.31 16.75 -4.74
N SER A 241 -8.64 16.61 -6.03
CA SER A 241 -7.66 16.69 -7.12
C SER A 241 -7.10 18.10 -7.32
N MET A 242 -7.94 19.12 -7.09
CA MET A 242 -7.54 20.51 -7.21
C MET A 242 -6.58 20.91 -6.09
N SER A 243 -6.89 20.53 -4.85
CA SER A 243 -5.97 20.73 -3.72
C SER A 243 -4.69 19.92 -3.87
N TRP A 244 -4.78 18.68 -4.40
CA TRP A 244 -3.59 17.89 -4.69
C TRP A 244 -2.69 18.55 -5.74
N ARG A 245 -3.25 19.10 -6.81
CA ARG A 245 -2.49 19.84 -7.85
C ARG A 245 -1.67 20.99 -7.27
N LYS A 246 -2.21 21.69 -6.26
CA LYS A 246 -1.57 22.85 -5.62
C LYS A 246 -0.67 22.49 -4.43
N SER A 247 -0.62 21.21 -4.05
CA SER A 247 0.15 20.78 -2.89
C SER A 247 1.64 21.17 -3.02
N GLU A 248 2.19 21.74 -1.95
CA GLU A 248 3.62 22.08 -1.90
C GLU A 248 4.50 20.84 -1.67
N ASP A 249 3.92 19.71 -1.26
CA ASP A 249 4.64 18.47 -1.03
C ASP A 249 5.24 17.94 -2.34
N LYS A 250 6.56 17.69 -2.33
CA LYS A 250 7.32 17.15 -3.46
C LYS A 250 6.81 15.77 -3.90
N LEU A 251 6.42 14.90 -2.95
CA LEU A 251 5.90 13.56 -3.25
C LEU A 251 4.52 13.65 -3.89
N ALA A 252 3.65 14.51 -3.34
CA ALA A 252 2.34 14.78 -3.91
C ALA A 252 2.45 15.30 -5.35
N ARG A 253 3.32 16.28 -5.61
CA ARG A 253 3.56 16.80 -6.97
C ARG A 253 4.12 15.75 -7.92
N LYS A 254 5.05 14.91 -7.45
CA LYS A 254 5.61 13.81 -8.25
C LYS A 254 4.50 12.86 -8.72
N LEU A 255 3.63 12.44 -7.81
CA LEU A 255 2.51 11.56 -8.15
C LEU A 255 1.47 12.26 -9.02
N TRP A 256 1.17 13.53 -8.78
CA TRP A 256 0.25 14.31 -9.63
C TRP A 256 0.71 14.36 -11.10
N ASN A 257 2.02 14.50 -11.31
CA ASN A 257 2.61 14.52 -12.64
C ASN A 257 2.59 13.14 -13.31
N ALA A 258 2.70 12.07 -12.52
CA ALA A 258 2.61 10.68 -13.00
C ALA A 258 1.17 10.17 -13.14
N ALA A 259 0.18 10.85 -12.55
CA ALA A 259 -1.20 10.40 -12.52
C ALA A 259 -1.86 10.46 -13.91
N THR A 260 -2.66 9.45 -14.21
CA THR A 260 -3.56 9.49 -15.38
C THR A 260 -4.73 10.42 -15.08
N LYS A 261 -4.84 11.49 -15.88
CA LYS A 261 -5.85 12.53 -15.71
C LYS A 261 -7.02 12.26 -16.67
N LYS A 262 -8.22 12.00 -16.14
CA LYS A 262 -9.45 11.97 -16.97
C LYS A 262 -10.46 13.01 -16.48
N VAL A 263 -11.30 13.47 -17.40
CA VAL A 263 -12.50 14.24 -17.07
C VAL A 263 -13.65 13.23 -16.92
N LEU A 264 -14.14 13.07 -15.69
CA LEU A 264 -15.23 12.14 -15.42
C LEU A 264 -16.58 12.78 -15.85
N LYS A 265 -17.26 12.20 -16.86
CA LYS A 265 -18.67 12.48 -17.22
C LYS A 265 -19.61 11.49 -16.53
N ASN A 266 -20.93 11.69 -16.50
CA ASN A 266 -21.84 10.75 -15.80
C ASN A 266 -21.74 9.27 -16.28
N SER A 267 -21.36 9.00 -17.54
CA SER A 267 -21.08 7.65 -18.07
C SER A 267 -19.72 7.06 -17.63
N SER A 268 -18.89 7.82 -16.91
CA SER A 268 -17.50 7.49 -16.55
C SER A 268 -17.32 6.84 -15.19
N LEU A 269 -18.38 6.66 -14.39
CA LEU A 269 -18.29 5.98 -13.10
C LEU A 269 -18.07 4.47 -13.28
N LEU A 270 -18.57 3.89 -14.37
CA LEU A 270 -18.25 2.52 -14.79
C LEU A 270 -16.77 2.41 -15.21
N GLU A 271 -16.30 3.34 -16.06
CA GLU A 271 -14.86 3.42 -16.41
C GLU A 271 -13.97 3.61 -15.17
N LEU A 272 -14.46 4.35 -14.17
CA LEU A 272 -13.76 4.51 -12.90
C LEU A 272 -13.67 3.18 -12.16
N ALA A 273 -14.77 2.44 -12.07
CA ALA A 273 -14.78 1.11 -11.46
C ALA A 273 -13.84 0.15 -12.20
N GLU A 274 -13.75 0.22 -13.53
CA GLU A 274 -12.79 -0.56 -14.32
C GLU A 274 -11.34 -0.17 -14.04
N LEU A 275 -11.00 1.13 -14.00
CA LEU A 275 -9.66 1.58 -13.64
C LEU A 275 -9.26 1.11 -12.24
N LEU A 276 -10.17 1.16 -11.28
CA LEU A 276 -9.94 0.63 -9.95
C LEU A 276 -9.73 -0.89 -9.99
N ASN A 277 -10.39 -1.61 -10.89
CA ASN A 277 -10.14 -3.04 -11.09
C ASN A 277 -8.73 -3.34 -11.59
N TYR A 278 -8.12 -2.44 -12.36
CA TYR A 278 -6.72 -2.54 -12.80
C TYR A 278 -5.71 -2.15 -11.71
N GLY A 279 -6.14 -1.91 -10.47
CA GLY A 279 -5.27 -1.59 -9.33
C GLY A 279 -4.87 -0.12 -9.25
N TYR A 280 -5.57 0.78 -9.94
CA TYR A 280 -5.34 2.21 -9.79
C TYR A 280 -5.74 2.70 -8.39
N VAL A 281 -4.93 3.61 -7.87
CA VAL A 281 -5.22 4.37 -6.65
C VAL A 281 -5.82 5.71 -7.06
N PHE A 282 -6.82 6.19 -6.31
CA PHE A 282 -7.37 7.53 -6.49
C PHE A 282 -7.51 8.26 -5.16
N LEU A 283 -7.52 9.59 -5.22
CA LEU A 283 -7.73 10.46 -4.07
C LEU A 283 -9.13 11.08 -4.14
N SER A 284 -9.94 10.89 -3.09
CA SER A 284 -11.28 11.49 -3.02
C SER A 284 -11.79 11.65 -1.59
N THR A 285 -12.92 12.31 -1.42
CA THR A 285 -13.58 12.41 -0.11
C THR A 285 -14.15 11.06 0.30
N LEU A 286 -14.31 10.84 1.60
CA LEU A 286 -14.86 9.58 2.14
C LEU A 286 -16.22 9.22 1.51
N LYS A 287 -17.08 10.23 1.28
CA LYS A 287 -18.41 10.08 0.66
C LYS A 287 -18.30 9.54 -0.76
N ALA A 288 -17.40 10.13 -1.57
CA ALA A 288 -17.15 9.67 -2.92
C ALA A 288 -16.53 8.27 -2.94
N CYS A 289 -15.65 7.94 -1.98
CA CYS A 289 -15.13 6.59 -1.82
C CYS A 289 -16.25 5.58 -1.47
N GLN A 290 -17.18 5.93 -0.58
CA GLN A 290 -18.33 5.08 -0.24
C GLN A 290 -19.28 4.87 -1.43
N ALA A 291 -19.58 5.94 -2.19
CA ALA A 291 -20.35 5.83 -3.42
C ALA A 291 -19.64 4.91 -4.44
N MET A 292 -18.33 5.10 -4.64
CA MET A 292 -17.53 4.25 -5.51
C MET A 292 -17.45 2.80 -5.06
N LYS A 293 -17.41 2.54 -3.75
CA LYS A 293 -17.52 1.18 -3.21
C LYS A 293 -18.83 0.53 -3.67
N GLY A 294 -19.95 1.26 -3.62
CA GLY A 294 -21.23 0.79 -4.14
C GLY A 294 -21.19 0.41 -5.63
N TYR A 295 -20.58 1.24 -6.47
CA TYR A 295 -20.41 0.94 -7.90
C TYR A 295 -19.49 -0.24 -8.18
N VAL A 296 -18.33 -0.31 -7.54
CA VAL A 296 -17.40 -1.45 -7.69
C VAL A 296 -18.07 -2.75 -7.27
N CYS A 297 -18.85 -2.72 -6.18
CA CYS A 297 -19.66 -3.86 -5.75
C CYS A 297 -20.67 -4.28 -6.81
N GLN A 298 -21.41 -3.34 -7.41
CA GLN A 298 -22.39 -3.67 -8.47
C GLN A 298 -21.74 -4.31 -9.69
N VAL A 299 -20.62 -3.75 -10.17
CA VAL A 299 -19.92 -4.24 -11.37
C VAL A 299 -19.34 -5.65 -11.16
N ARG A 300 -18.95 -6.01 -9.93
CA ARG A 300 -18.29 -7.29 -9.65
C ARG A 300 -19.18 -8.37 -9.05
N VAL A 301 -20.41 -8.07 -8.63
CA VAL A 301 -21.36 -9.14 -8.22
C VAL A 301 -21.70 -10.08 -9.40
N SER A 302 -21.42 -9.68 -10.65
CA SER A 302 -21.50 -10.56 -11.82
C SER A 302 -20.30 -11.51 -11.99
N ASP A 303 -19.15 -11.23 -11.36
CA ASP A 303 -17.93 -12.03 -11.49
C ASP A 303 -17.69 -12.81 -10.18
N THR A 304 -17.71 -14.13 -10.28
CA THR A 304 -17.72 -15.08 -9.17
C THR A 304 -16.59 -14.91 -8.14
N GLU A 305 -16.96 -15.11 -6.86
CA GLU A 305 -16.14 -15.42 -5.66
C GLU A 305 -15.07 -14.42 -5.14
N ASN A 306 -14.62 -13.43 -5.92
CA ASN A 306 -13.66 -12.45 -5.42
C ASN A 306 -14.34 -11.15 -4.96
N ASN A 307 -14.74 -11.15 -3.68
CA ASN A 307 -15.22 -9.96 -2.98
C ASN A 307 -14.20 -8.82 -3.09
N ALA A 308 -14.41 -7.92 -4.03
CA ALA A 308 -13.56 -6.76 -4.22
C ALA A 308 -13.95 -5.70 -3.19
N PHE A 309 -13.08 -5.51 -2.21
CA PHE A 309 -13.27 -4.44 -1.25
C PHE A 309 -12.50 -3.22 -1.75
N LEU A 310 -13.22 -2.11 -1.93
CA LEU A 310 -12.58 -0.81 -2.00
C LEU A 310 -12.07 -0.49 -0.60
N ARG A 311 -10.74 -0.42 -0.44
CA ARG A 311 -10.11 0.03 0.80
C ARG A 311 -9.82 1.52 0.69
N VAL A 312 -10.01 2.20 1.81
CA VAL A 312 -9.74 3.61 2.00
C VAL A 312 -8.63 3.74 3.03
N SER A 313 -7.73 4.71 2.87
CA SER A 313 -6.67 5.01 3.83
C SER A 313 -7.27 5.29 5.21
N GLU A 314 -6.57 4.89 6.28
CA GLU A 314 -7.07 5.10 7.64
C GLU A 314 -6.97 6.57 8.04
N LYS A 315 -5.94 7.25 7.50
CA LYS A 315 -5.69 8.67 7.73
C LYS A 315 -6.04 9.50 6.50
N PRO A 316 -6.54 10.73 6.71
CA PRO A 316 -6.71 11.69 5.63
C PRO A 316 -5.33 12.11 5.11
N ILE A 317 -5.22 12.24 3.78
CA ILE A 317 -3.97 12.64 3.11
C ILE A 317 -3.94 14.15 2.88
N ILE A 318 -5.09 14.71 2.50
CA ILE A 318 -5.26 16.14 2.22
C ILE A 318 -6.60 16.56 2.82
N HIS A 319 -6.68 17.80 3.28
CA HIS A 319 -7.94 18.41 3.67
C HIS A 319 -8.34 19.46 2.64
N VAL A 320 -9.58 19.37 2.18
CA VAL A 320 -10.17 20.38 1.29
C VAL A 320 -11.05 21.27 2.12
N LYS A 321 -10.86 22.58 1.97
CA LYS A 321 -11.70 23.58 2.62
C LYS A 321 -12.64 24.19 1.59
N TYR A 322 -13.91 24.21 1.95
CA TYR A 322 -14.97 24.75 1.12
C TYR A 322 -15.47 26.08 1.64
N GLY A 323 -16.14 26.83 0.78
CA GLY A 323 -16.97 27.94 1.18
C GLY A 323 -17.99 28.31 0.13
N PHE A 324 -18.72 29.39 0.41
CA PHE A 324 -19.71 29.96 -0.49
C PHE A 324 -19.22 31.28 -1.04
N LEU A 325 -19.48 31.54 -2.31
CA LEU A 325 -19.16 32.83 -2.92
C LEU A 325 -20.32 33.81 -2.74
N ILE A 326 -19.96 35.04 -2.41
CA ILE A 326 -20.84 36.20 -2.35
C ILE A 326 -20.27 37.33 -3.20
N ASN A 327 -21.14 38.22 -3.69
CA ASN A 327 -20.71 39.42 -4.38
C ASN A 327 -20.42 40.54 -3.35
N LYS A 328 -19.19 41.07 -3.34
CA LYS A 328 -18.76 42.18 -2.47
C LYS A 328 -19.57 43.45 -2.70
N LEU A 329 -20.09 43.63 -3.91
CA LEU A 329 -20.89 44.80 -4.33
C LEU A 329 -22.39 44.65 -4.06
N ASN A 330 -22.83 43.54 -3.46
CA ASN A 330 -24.18 43.48 -2.93
C ASN A 330 -24.38 44.57 -1.86
N LEU A 331 -25.62 45.05 -1.70
CA LEU A 331 -25.98 45.96 -0.63
C LEU A 331 -25.51 45.41 0.73
N GLU A 332 -24.94 46.25 1.58
CA GLU A 332 -24.25 45.86 2.83
C GLU A 332 -25.12 44.93 3.70
N GLY A 333 -26.41 45.23 3.84
CA GLY A 333 -27.36 44.38 4.58
C GLY A 333 -27.69 43.02 3.94
N ARG A 334 -27.46 42.81 2.64
CA ARG A 334 -27.65 41.50 1.98
C ARG A 334 -26.53 40.54 2.31
N ASN A 335 -25.28 41.01 2.25
CA ASN A 335 -24.12 40.17 2.54
C ASN A 335 -24.11 39.75 4.01
N GLU A 336 -24.43 40.66 4.93
CA GLU A 336 -24.57 40.35 6.34
C GLU A 336 -25.60 39.23 6.58
N ILE A 337 -26.76 39.30 5.93
CA ILE A 337 -27.80 38.28 6.09
C ILE A 337 -27.39 36.94 5.48
N ILE A 338 -26.74 36.93 4.31
CA ILE A 338 -26.20 35.69 3.73
C ILE A 338 -25.21 35.06 4.70
N VAL A 339 -24.24 35.85 5.19
CA VAL A 339 -23.19 35.39 6.11
C VAL A 339 -23.79 34.87 7.41
N ASN A 340 -24.66 35.63 8.07
CA ASN A 340 -25.30 35.25 9.33
C ASN A 340 -26.22 34.04 9.16
N GLY A 341 -26.96 33.96 8.05
CA GLY A 341 -27.82 32.82 7.74
C GLY A 341 -27.01 31.54 7.48
N LEU A 342 -25.87 31.66 6.80
CA LEU A 342 -24.92 30.57 6.59
C LEU A 342 -24.28 30.10 7.91
N TYR A 343 -23.83 31.02 8.78
CA TYR A 343 -23.33 30.67 10.11
C TYR A 343 -24.40 29.98 10.96
N SER A 344 -25.61 30.52 10.98
CA SER A 344 -26.75 29.90 11.68
C SER A 344 -26.99 28.48 11.16
N ALA A 345 -27.06 28.29 9.83
CA ALA A 345 -27.24 26.95 9.25
C ALA A 345 -26.13 25.96 9.65
N SER A 346 -24.89 26.45 9.81
CA SER A 346 -23.78 25.65 10.32
C SER A 346 -23.93 25.30 11.81
N GLU A 347 -24.26 26.28 12.65
CA GLU A 347 -24.45 26.10 14.09
C GLU A 347 -25.57 25.10 14.40
N PHE A 348 -26.66 25.14 13.62
CA PHE A 348 -27.77 24.19 13.72
C PHE A 348 -27.49 22.84 13.03
N GLY A 349 -26.29 22.62 12.49
CA GLY A 349 -25.88 21.35 11.88
C GLY A 349 -26.57 21.01 10.56
N LEU A 350 -27.22 21.98 9.91
CA LEU A 350 -27.95 21.76 8.65
C LEU A 350 -26.99 21.47 7.49
N ILE A 351 -25.79 22.07 7.53
CA ILE A 351 -24.74 21.92 6.50
C ILE A 351 -24.01 20.56 6.60
N SER A 352 -24.07 19.90 7.76
CA SER A 352 -23.42 18.62 8.08
C SER A 352 -24.41 17.50 8.38
N SER A 353 -25.67 17.62 7.93
CA SER A 353 -26.72 16.64 8.22
C SER A 353 -26.40 15.26 7.64
N LYS A 354 -26.24 14.25 8.51
CA LYS A 354 -25.98 12.86 8.11
C LYS A 354 -27.06 12.27 7.19
N LEU A 355 -28.32 12.63 7.44
CA LEU A 355 -29.46 12.21 6.61
C LEU A 355 -29.26 12.62 5.15
N LEU A 356 -28.71 13.82 4.94
CA LEU A 356 -28.43 14.33 3.62
C LEU A 356 -27.29 13.58 2.94
N GLU A 357 -26.22 13.32 3.69
CA GLU A 357 -25.06 12.60 3.19
C GLU A 357 -25.47 11.22 2.69
N ASP A 358 -26.30 10.52 3.46
CA ASP A 358 -26.89 9.24 3.08
C ASP A 358 -27.79 9.35 1.84
N LEU A 359 -28.54 10.44 1.72
CA LEU A 359 -29.39 10.68 0.55
C LEU A 359 -28.52 10.86 -0.70
N PHE A 360 -27.51 11.74 -0.69
CA PHE A 360 -26.62 11.95 -1.85
C PHE A 360 -25.95 10.67 -2.32
N ILE A 361 -25.48 9.82 -1.41
CA ILE A 361 -24.87 8.52 -1.75
C ILE A 361 -25.91 7.61 -2.43
N LYS A 362 -27.13 7.54 -1.89
CA LYS A 362 -28.23 6.75 -2.47
C LYS A 362 -28.70 7.28 -3.83
N LEU A 363 -28.63 8.59 -4.07
CA LEU A 363 -28.99 9.17 -5.37
C LEU A 363 -27.93 8.88 -6.43
N GLN A 364 -26.67 8.77 -6.04
CA GLN A 364 -25.59 8.41 -6.95
C GLN A 364 -25.64 6.93 -7.31
N VAL A 365 -25.86 6.03 -6.34
CA VAL A 365 -25.83 4.57 -6.56
C VAL A 365 -27.26 4.04 -6.81
N PRO A 366 -27.66 3.75 -8.07
CA PRO A 366 -29.06 3.48 -8.43
C PRO A 366 -29.63 2.15 -7.90
N VAL A 367 -28.78 1.26 -7.39
CA VAL A 367 -29.17 -0.06 -6.86
C VAL A 367 -28.45 -0.30 -5.54
N THR A 368 -29.17 -0.70 -4.49
CA THR A 368 -28.57 -0.99 -3.18
C THR A 368 -27.59 -2.16 -3.32
N PRO A 369 -26.27 -1.97 -3.12
CA PRO A 369 -25.31 -3.07 -3.21
C PRO A 369 -25.54 -4.10 -2.08
N PRO A 370 -25.14 -5.38 -2.27
CA PRO A 370 -25.31 -6.41 -1.24
C PRO A 370 -24.57 -6.03 0.04
N ALA A 371 -25.21 -6.27 1.20
CA ALA A 371 -24.64 -5.95 2.52
C ALA A 371 -23.27 -6.62 2.76
N SER A 372 -23.03 -7.80 2.16
CA SER A 372 -21.76 -8.52 2.23
C SER A 372 -20.58 -7.77 1.57
N CYS A 373 -20.83 -7.00 0.51
CA CYS A 373 -19.80 -6.22 -0.18
C CYS A 373 -19.58 -4.85 0.49
N MET A 374 -20.64 -4.28 1.09
CA MET A 374 -20.57 -3.02 1.82
C MET A 374 -19.97 -3.16 3.21
N ALA A 375 -20.05 -4.34 3.83
CA ALA A 375 -19.47 -4.61 5.14
C ALA A 375 -17.96 -4.28 5.13
N MET A 376 -17.54 -3.36 6.02
CA MET A 376 -16.15 -3.26 6.44
C MET A 376 -15.91 -4.39 7.43
N LYS A 377 -15.76 -5.63 6.95
CA LYS A 377 -15.12 -6.63 7.80
C LYS A 377 -13.63 -6.32 7.80
N ASP A 378 -13.03 -6.25 8.98
CA ASP A 378 -11.59 -6.39 9.12
C ASP A 378 -11.23 -7.73 8.47
N LEU A 379 -10.70 -7.67 7.24
CA LEU A 379 -10.21 -8.88 6.59
C LEU A 379 -8.98 -9.31 7.37
N GLU A 380 -9.19 -10.26 8.27
CA GLU A 380 -8.14 -11.10 8.84
C GLU A 380 -7.24 -11.58 7.69
N ALA A 381 -5.93 -11.43 7.87
CA ALA A 381 -4.94 -11.82 6.87
C ALA A 381 -5.26 -13.22 6.36
N LYS A 382 -5.58 -13.35 5.06
CA LYS A 382 -5.81 -14.66 4.48
C LYS A 382 -4.48 -15.40 4.43
N VAL A 383 -4.42 -16.46 5.23
CA VAL A 383 -3.30 -17.38 5.26
C VAL A 383 -3.43 -18.30 4.06
N HIS A 384 -2.62 -18.07 3.03
CA HIS A 384 -2.54 -18.95 1.87
C HIS A 384 -1.36 -19.89 2.04
N VAL A 385 -1.60 -21.20 1.94
CA VAL A 385 -0.53 -22.19 1.82
C VAL A 385 0.00 -22.10 0.39
N VAL A 386 1.22 -21.60 0.23
CA VAL A 386 1.82 -21.44 -1.09
C VAL A 386 2.58 -22.72 -1.44
N PRO A 387 2.35 -23.31 -2.63
CA PRO A 387 3.13 -24.46 -3.06
C PRO A 387 4.62 -24.07 -3.18
N ILE A 388 5.51 -24.90 -2.65
CA ILE A 388 6.95 -24.67 -2.69
C ILE A 388 7.39 -24.63 -4.16
N SER A 389 7.89 -23.49 -4.61
CA SER A 389 8.39 -23.35 -5.98
C SER A 389 9.76 -24.03 -6.14
N MET A 390 10.10 -24.51 -7.34
CA MET A 390 11.43 -25.08 -7.63
C MET A 390 12.57 -24.08 -7.34
N GLY A 391 12.30 -22.78 -7.38
CA GLY A 391 13.27 -21.73 -7.03
C GLY A 391 13.78 -21.84 -5.59
N TYR A 392 12.98 -22.43 -4.69
CA TYR A 392 13.36 -22.66 -3.30
C TYR A 392 14.52 -23.67 -3.18
N PHE A 393 14.63 -24.63 -4.11
CA PHE A 393 15.67 -25.66 -4.10
C PHE A 393 16.94 -25.25 -4.86
N THR A 394 16.91 -24.14 -5.61
CA THR A 394 18.05 -23.72 -6.43
C THR A 394 19.29 -23.43 -5.60
N ILE A 395 19.15 -22.73 -4.47
CA ILE A 395 20.29 -22.37 -3.62
C ILE A 395 20.88 -23.59 -2.89
N PRO A 396 20.08 -24.47 -2.24
CA PRO A 396 20.59 -25.73 -1.72
C PRO A 396 21.31 -26.58 -2.78
N LEU A 397 20.78 -26.62 -4.01
CA LEU A 397 21.41 -27.34 -5.12
C LEU A 397 22.75 -26.71 -5.51
N LEU A 398 22.83 -25.38 -5.58
CA LEU A 398 24.10 -24.67 -5.84
C LEU A 398 25.12 -24.91 -4.73
N ILE A 399 24.71 -24.91 -3.45
CA ILE A 399 25.57 -25.24 -2.31
C ILE A 399 26.09 -26.68 -2.42
N PHE A 400 25.23 -27.62 -2.81
CA PHE A 400 25.62 -29.01 -3.02
C PHE A 400 26.62 -29.17 -4.17
N ILE A 401 26.37 -28.54 -5.32
CA ILE A 401 27.26 -28.60 -6.49
C ILE A 401 28.62 -27.95 -6.18
N THR A 402 28.63 -26.79 -5.54
CA THR A 402 29.88 -26.11 -5.16
C THR A 402 30.66 -26.90 -4.11
N GLY A 403 29.99 -27.48 -3.10
CA GLY A 403 30.60 -28.32 -2.08
C GLY A 403 31.22 -29.60 -2.64
N THR A 404 30.52 -30.27 -3.55
CA THR A 404 31.02 -31.46 -4.25
C THR A 404 32.20 -31.13 -5.15
N GLY A 405 32.13 -30.03 -5.92
CA GLY A 405 33.24 -29.54 -6.73
C GLY A 405 34.50 -29.22 -5.92
N PHE A 406 34.34 -28.53 -4.78
CA PHE A 406 35.45 -28.23 -3.88
C PHE A 406 36.07 -29.50 -3.27
N SER A 407 35.23 -30.46 -2.87
CA SER A 407 35.68 -31.75 -2.34
C SER A 407 36.48 -32.55 -3.38
N PHE A 408 36.03 -32.53 -4.64
CA PHE A 408 36.73 -33.17 -5.75
C PHE A 408 38.08 -32.52 -6.05
N LEU A 409 38.15 -31.18 -6.06
CA LEU A 409 39.42 -30.45 -6.20
C LEU A 409 40.40 -30.77 -5.07
N ALA A 410 39.93 -30.77 -3.81
CA ALA A 410 40.75 -31.14 -2.66
C ALA A 410 41.30 -32.57 -2.79
N PHE A 411 40.46 -33.51 -3.24
CA PHE A 411 40.88 -34.89 -3.51
C PHE A 411 41.99 -34.96 -4.57
N ILE A 412 41.84 -34.25 -5.69
CA ILE A 412 42.89 -34.16 -6.73
C ILE A 412 44.18 -33.60 -6.15
N CYS A 413 44.10 -32.50 -5.38
CA CYS A 413 45.29 -31.89 -4.76
C CYS A 413 46.01 -32.85 -3.80
N VAL A 414 45.27 -33.56 -2.95
CA VAL A 414 45.84 -34.57 -2.03
C VAL A 414 46.51 -35.69 -2.83
N HIS A 415 45.87 -36.16 -3.89
CA HIS A 415 46.41 -37.26 -4.69
C HIS A 415 47.66 -36.85 -5.48
N LEU A 416 47.69 -35.63 -6.04
CA LEU A 416 48.88 -35.04 -6.67
C LEU A 416 50.02 -34.87 -5.66
N LEU A 417 49.73 -34.41 -4.44
CA LEU A 417 50.73 -34.29 -3.37
C LEU A 417 51.31 -35.67 -2.98
N GLU A 418 50.49 -36.70 -2.90
CA GLU A 418 50.97 -38.07 -2.65
C GLU A 418 51.85 -38.60 -3.79
N MET A 419 51.43 -38.37 -5.05
CA MET A 419 52.22 -38.73 -6.24
C MET A 419 53.58 -38.03 -6.22
N CYS A 420 53.63 -36.72 -5.95
CA CYS A 420 54.87 -35.97 -5.81
C CYS A 420 55.75 -36.52 -4.69
N LYS A 421 55.19 -36.84 -3.51
CA LYS A 421 55.95 -37.45 -2.41
C LYS A 421 56.55 -38.82 -2.79
N ARG A 422 55.80 -39.65 -3.52
CA ARG A 422 56.30 -40.95 -4.02
C ARG A 422 57.42 -40.74 -5.03
N TYR A 423 57.26 -39.82 -5.99
CA TYR A 423 58.28 -39.52 -7.00
C TYR A 423 59.56 -38.97 -6.36
N TYR A 424 59.45 -38.10 -5.37
CA TYR A 424 60.61 -37.54 -4.64
C TYR A 424 61.32 -38.60 -3.77
N ARG A 425 60.60 -39.57 -3.20
CA ARG A 425 61.20 -40.74 -2.53
C ARG A 425 61.95 -41.63 -3.51
N VAL A 426 61.36 -41.93 -4.66
CA VAL A 426 62.01 -42.75 -5.69
C VAL A 426 63.24 -42.04 -6.28
N GLY A 427 63.17 -40.72 -6.49
CA GLY A 427 64.32 -39.91 -6.92
C GLY A 427 65.46 -39.86 -5.90
N LYS A 428 65.17 -39.86 -4.59
CA LYS A 428 66.20 -39.99 -3.54
C LYS A 428 66.82 -41.38 -3.46
N VAL A 429 66.08 -42.44 -3.78
CA VAL A 429 66.63 -43.81 -3.84
C VAL A 429 67.49 -44.01 -5.10
N GLY A 430 67.10 -43.41 -6.23
CA GLY A 430 67.87 -43.44 -7.48
C GLY A 430 69.19 -42.68 -7.44
N LEU A 431 69.30 -41.62 -6.63
CA LEU A 431 70.54 -40.84 -6.45
C LEU A 431 71.51 -41.45 -5.41
N VAL A 432 71.07 -42.40 -4.60
CA VAL A 432 71.93 -43.10 -3.61
C VAL A 432 72.48 -44.42 -4.16
N CYS A 433 71.88 -45.00 -5.20
CA CYS A 433 72.31 -46.27 -5.79
C CYS A 433 73.31 -46.18 -6.97
N THR A 434 73.76 -44.99 -7.38
CA THR A 434 74.74 -44.85 -8.49
C THR A 434 76.18 -44.59 -8.04
N HIS A 435 76.49 -44.64 -6.74
CA HIS A 435 77.85 -44.35 -6.25
C HIS A 435 78.52 -45.40 -5.35
N CYS A 436 78.00 -46.64 -5.28
CA CYS A 436 78.67 -47.72 -4.55
C CYS A 436 78.63 -49.04 -5.32
N ASP A 437 79.36 -49.13 -6.45
CA ASP A 437 79.99 -50.40 -6.84
C ASP A 437 81.00 -50.23 -7.99
N GLN A 438 82.19 -49.67 -7.70
CA GLN A 438 83.43 -49.96 -8.44
C GLN A 438 84.65 -49.60 -7.56
N SER A 439 85.03 -50.50 -6.64
CA SER A 439 86.44 -50.67 -6.25
C SER A 439 86.69 -52.00 -5.53
N LYS A 440 87.62 -52.80 -6.08
CA LYS A 440 88.28 -54.03 -5.55
C LYS A 440 87.46 -55.32 -5.76
N VAL A 441 87.89 -56.33 -6.53
CA VAL A 441 89.23 -56.84 -6.93
C VAL A 441 89.22 -57.22 -8.41
#